data_AF-A0A9E5BFK8-F1
#
_entry.id   AF-A0A9E5BFK8-F1
#
_cell.length_a   1.000
_cell.length_b   1.000
_cell.length_c   1.000
_cell.angle_alpha   90.00
_cell.angle_beta   90.00
_cell.angle_gamma   90.00
#
_symmetry.space_group_name_H-M   'P 1'
#
loop_
_entity.id
_entity.type
_entity.pdbx_description
1 polymer ?
#
loop_
_entity_poly.entity_id
_entity_poly.type
_entity_poly.pdbx_seq_one_letter_code
_entity_poly.pdbx_strand_id
1 'polypeptide(L)' 'MPNHNPLPEIRGEVIKKTRESKGISIHEISKDLCFSVKQIEQIESGERSHFYSLAIKV' A
#
# COMPACT_ATOMS: atom_id res chain seq x y z
N MET A 1 -23.63 11.50 -14.08
CA MET A 1 -22.25 11.93 -13.79
C MET A 1 -21.65 10.89 -12.86
N PRO A 2 -20.56 10.18 -13.22
CA PRO A 2 -19.95 9.22 -12.30
C PRO A 2 -19.44 10.00 -11.08
N ASN A 3 -19.82 9.55 -9.88
CA ASN A 3 -19.41 10.16 -8.63
C ASN A 3 -17.89 10.21 -8.55
N HIS A 4 -17.33 11.41 -8.67
CA HIS A 4 -15.92 11.69 -8.57
C HIS A 4 -15.51 11.70 -7.08
N ASN A 5 -15.70 10.58 -6.39
CA ASN A 5 -15.13 10.40 -5.06
C ASN A 5 -13.65 10.05 -5.26
N PRO A 6 -12.71 10.98 -4.99
CA PRO A 6 -11.30 10.65 -5.07
C PRO A 6 -11.05 9.48 -4.13
N LEU A 7 -10.38 8.44 -4.63
CA LEU A 7 -9.96 7.33 -3.79
C LEU A 7 -9.23 7.89 -2.58
N PRO A 8 -9.51 7.40 -1.35
CA PRO A 8 -8.89 7.92 -0.15
C PRO A 8 -7.36 7.88 -0.28
N GLU A 9 -6.72 8.90 0.27
CA GLU A 9 -5.26 8.98 0.31
C GLU A 9 -4.72 7.97 1.32
N ILE A 10 -3.73 7.19 0.90
CA ILE A 10 -3.08 6.21 1.77
C ILE A 10 -1.98 6.96 2.53
N ARG A 11 -2.05 6.97 3.86
CA ARG A 11 -1.03 7.59 4.72
C ARG A 11 0.19 6.67 4.88
N GLY A 12 0.88 6.39 3.78
CA GLY A 12 1.99 5.42 3.70
C GLY A 12 3.10 5.66 4.72
N GLU A 13 3.47 6.92 4.95
CA GLU A 13 4.48 7.30 5.94
C GLU A 13 4.11 6.89 7.38
N VAL A 14 2.83 6.98 7.74
CA VAL A 14 2.34 6.59 9.08
C VAL A 14 2.43 5.08 9.24
N ILE A 15 2.08 4.33 8.20
CA ILE A 15 2.17 2.86 8.17
C ILE A 15 3.63 2.44 8.33
N LYS A 16 4.53 3.01 7.52
CA LYS A 16 5.98 2.76 7.58
C LYS A 16 6.55 3.04 8.96
N LYS A 17 6.28 4.23 9.50
CA LYS A 17 6.79 4.64 10.82
C LYS A 17 6.28 3.71 11.94
N THR A 18 5.02 3.29 11.86
CA THR A 18 4.46 2.36 12.85
C THR A 18 5.11 0.99 12.77
N ARG A 19 5.30 0.46 11.56
CA ARG A 19 6.00 -0.82 11.34
C ARG A 19 7.42 -0.77 11.89
N GLU A 20 8.18 0.28 11.55
CA GLU A 20 9.55 0.48 12.01
C GLU A 20 9.63 0.65 13.53
N SER A 21 8.70 1.40 14.15
CA SER A 21 8.65 1.56 15.61
C SER A 21 8.40 0.27 16.38
N LYS A 22 7.74 -0.70 15.73
CA LYS A 22 7.50 -2.04 16.28
C LYS A 22 8.62 -3.03 15.96
N GLY A 23 9.65 -2.62 15.22
CA GLY A 23 10.74 -3.49 14.78
C GLY A 23 10.30 -4.57 13.76
N ILE A 24 9.14 -4.40 13.12
CA ILE A 24 8.60 -5.39 12.20
C ILE A 24 9.25 -5.21 10.82
N SER A 25 9.74 -6.30 10.23
CA SER A 25 10.30 -6.24 8.87
C SER A 25 9.21 -6.18 7.80
N ILE A 26 9.54 -5.67 6.59
CA ILE A 26 8.61 -5.70 5.45
C ILE A 26 8.23 -7.14 5.09
N HIS A 27 9.18 -8.08 5.18
CA HIS A 27 8.92 -9.50 4.91
C HIS A 27 7.94 -10.12 5.91
N GLU A 28 8.05 -9.77 7.19
CA GLU A 28 7.17 -10.27 8.24
C GLU A 28 5.74 -9.77 8.04
N ILE A 29 5.54 -8.46 7.91
CA ILE A 29 4.20 -7.89 7.68
C ILE A 29 3.60 -8.35 6.34
N SER A 30 4.42 -8.62 5.33
CA SER A 30 3.96 -9.16 4.04
C SER A 30 3.31 -10.54 4.19
N LYS A 31 3.87 -11.39 5.05
CA LYS A 31 3.32 -12.72 5.36
C LYS A 31 2.05 -12.61 6.19
N ASP A 32 2.04 -11.75 7.20
CA ASP A 32 0.91 -11.57 8.11
C ASP A 32 -0.34 -11.00 7.39
N LEU A 33 -0.12 -10.09 6.44
CA LEU A 33 -1.20 -9.44 5.69
C LEU A 33 -1.53 -10.12 4.36
N CYS A 34 -0.84 -11.21 4.02
CA CYS A 34 -0.97 -11.90 2.73
C CYS A 34 -0.77 -10.97 1.51
N PHE A 35 0.15 -10.01 1.63
CA PHE A 35 0.56 -9.14 0.54
C PHE A 35 1.95 -9.50 0.04
N SER A 36 2.25 -9.19 -1.21
CA SER A 36 3.64 -9.23 -1.68
C SER A 36 4.45 -8.10 -1.03
N VAL A 37 5.76 -8.32 -0.87
CA VAL A 37 6.70 -7.30 -0.42
C VAL A 37 6.55 -5.99 -1.21
N LYS A 38 6.45 -6.09 -2.54
CA LYS A 38 6.24 -4.93 -3.42
C LYS A 38 4.96 -4.16 -3.11
N GLN A 39 3.85 -4.84 -2.81
CA GLN A 39 2.61 -4.17 -2.44
C GLN A 39 2.74 -3.40 -1.12
N ILE A 40 3.46 -3.95 -0.13
CA ILE A 40 3.75 -3.23 1.11
C ILE A 40 4.62 -2.00 0.84
N GLU A 41 5.67 -2.13 0.03
CA GLU A 41 6.53 -1.00 -0.36
C GLU A 41 5.73 0.13 -1.03
N GLN A 42 4.77 -0.22 -1.89
CA GLN A 42 3.88 0.74 -2.54
C GLN A 42 2.92 1.44 -1.58
N ILE A 43 2.35 0.68 -0.64
CA ILE A 43 1.53 1.25 0.43
C ILE A 43 2.34 2.26 1.25
N GLU A 44 3.60 1.95 1.56
CA GLU A 44 4.48 2.81 2.36
C GLU A 44 5.05 4.00 1.60
N SER A 45 5.28 3.89 0.29
CA SER A 45 5.79 4.98 -0.57
C SER A 45 4.69 5.87 -1.14
N GLY A 46 3.42 5.46 -1.04
CA GLY A 46 2.29 6.11 -1.69
C GLY A 46 2.19 5.80 -3.19
N GLU A 47 3.07 4.95 -3.73
CA GLU A 47 3.00 4.48 -5.11
C GLU A 47 1.76 3.60 -5.33
N ARG A 48 1.14 3.69 -6.51
CA ARG A 48 -0.06 2.90 -6.84
C ARG A 48 0.07 2.05 -8.11
N SER A 49 1.28 1.94 -8.67
CA SER A 49 1.51 1.37 -10.00
C SER A 49 1.26 -0.14 -10.09
N HIS A 50 1.26 -0.88 -8.98
CA HIS A 50 0.94 -2.31 -8.94
C HIS A 50 -0.39 -2.64 -8.25
N PHE A 51 -1.22 -1.64 -7.92
CA PHE A 51 -2.60 -1.93 -7.55
C PHE A 51 -3.36 -2.36 -8.80
N TYR A 52 -4.10 -3.47 -8.71
CA TYR A 52 -5.06 -3.83 -9.75
C TYR A 52 -6.14 -2.75 -9.83
N SER A 53 -5.95 -1.78 -10.71
CA SER A 53 -6.99 -0.86 -11.13
C SER A 53 -7.47 -1.26 -12.52
N LEU A 54 -8.74 -0.98 -12.82
CA LEU A 54 -9.29 -1.16 -14.17
C LEU A 54 -8.47 -0.38 -15.22
N ALA A 55 -7.81 0.71 -14.82
CA ALA A 55 -6.92 1.51 -15.66
C ALA A 55 -5.54 0.86 -15.93
N ILE A 56 -5.12 -0.14 -15.14
CA ILE A 56 -3.86 -0.87 -15.32
C ILE A 56 -4.08 -2.17 -16.12
N LYS A 57 -5.33 -2.65 -16.20
CA LYS A 57 -5.74 -3.76 -17.09
C LYS A 57 -6.11 -3.20 -18.47
N VAL A 58 -5.12 -2.68 -19.19
CA VAL A 58 -5.22 -2.37 -20.64
C VAL A 58 -4.58 -3.50 -21.42
#